data_AF-A0A1F6TFC7-F1
#
_entry.id   AF-A0A1F6TFC7-F1
#
_cell.length_a   1.000
_cell.length_b   1.000
_cell.length_c   1.000
_cell.angle_alpha   90.00
_cell.angle_beta   90.00
_cell.angle_gamma   90.00
#
_symmetry.space_group_name_H-M   'P 1'
#
loop_
_entity.id
_entity.type
_entity.pdbx_description
1 polymer ?
#
loop_
_entity_poly.entity_id
_entity_poly.type
_entity_poly.pdbx_seq_one_letter_code
_entity_poly.pdbx_strand_id
1 'polypeptide(L)' 'MQAGSPSIDQATATQPLTVPDDYDLIARPQGVRADIGAYEYDENTPRDTLAPAAPANLSVQ' A
#
# COMPACT_ATOMS: atom_id res chain seq x y z
N MET A 1 2.07 4.82 -0.98
CA MET A 1 1.90 3.76 -2.01
C MET A 1 2.02 4.35 -3.41
N GLN A 2 2.59 3.63 -4.39
CA GLN A 2 2.80 4.14 -5.76
C GLN A 2 1.68 3.71 -6.71
N ALA A 3 1.29 4.60 -7.63
CA ALA A 3 0.30 4.30 -8.66
C ALA A 3 0.73 3.15 -9.55
N GLY A 4 -0.21 2.25 -9.88
CA GLY A 4 0.05 1.06 -10.68
C GLY A 4 0.76 -0.08 -9.92
N SER A 5 0.94 0.04 -8.60
CA SER A 5 1.46 -1.05 -7.79
C SER A 5 0.59 -2.30 -7.93
N PRO A 6 1.18 -3.50 -8.05
CA PRO A 6 0.43 -4.75 -8.06
C PRO A 6 -0.26 -5.04 -6.73
N SER A 7 0.01 -4.27 -5.67
CA SER A 7 -0.67 -4.38 -4.37
C SER A 7 -2.03 -3.66 -4.34
N ILE A 8 -2.36 -2.85 -5.35
CA ILE A 8 -3.63 -2.10 -5.41
C ILE A 8 -4.81 -3.06 -5.56
N ASP A 9 -5.85 -2.91 -4.74
CA ASP A 9 -7.10 -3.67 -4.78
C ASP A 9 -6.93 -5.21 -4.63
N GLN A 10 -5.86 -5.65 -3.97
CA GLN A 10 -5.53 -7.08 -3.88
C GLN A 10 -5.93 -7.76 -2.57
N ALA A 11 -6.55 -7.07 -1.61
CA ALA A 11 -7.05 -7.73 -0.41
C ALA A 11 -8.11 -8.80 -0.74
N THR A 12 -8.10 -9.89 0.03
CA THR A 12 -9.05 -10.99 -0.15
C THR A 12 -10.46 -10.55 0.23
N ALA A 13 -11.40 -10.62 -0.71
CA ALA A 13 -12.79 -10.19 -0.51
C ALA A 13 -13.58 -11.00 0.54
N THR A 14 -13.07 -12.16 0.97
CA THR A 14 -13.77 -13.06 1.91
C THR A 14 -13.51 -12.72 3.38
N GLN A 15 -12.60 -11.79 3.67
CA GLN A 15 -12.28 -11.37 5.04
C GLN A 15 -12.71 -9.91 5.23
N PRO A 16 -13.67 -9.62 6.11
CA PRO A 16 -13.98 -8.24 6.45
C PRO A 16 -12.75 -7.58 7.09
N LEU A 17 -12.49 -6.33 6.72
CA LEU A 17 -11.43 -5.52 7.32
C LEU A 17 -11.72 -5.36 8.82
N THR A 18 -10.85 -5.90 9.66
CA THR A 18 -10.89 -5.68 11.12
C THR A 18 -10.20 -4.38 11.53
N VAL A 19 -9.39 -3.82 10.62
CA VAL A 19 -8.70 -2.53 10.79
C VAL A 19 -9.25 -1.58 9.72
N PRO A 20 -9.99 -0.54 10.12
CA PRO A 20 -10.71 0.33 9.18
C PRO A 20 -9.80 1.33 8.47
N ASP A 21 -8.65 1.66 9.05
CA ASP A 21 -7.74 2.69 8.56
C ASP A 21 -6.34 2.09 8.32
N ASP A 22 -5.57 2.72 7.44
CA ASP A 22 -4.16 2.40 7.21
C ASP A 22 -3.23 3.10 8.22
N TYR A 23 -1.92 3.03 7.99
CA TYR A 23 -0.94 3.67 8.87
C TYR A 23 -1.05 5.21 8.92
N ASP A 24 -1.50 5.84 7.84
CA ASP A 24 -1.65 7.29 7.73
C ASP A 24 -3.08 7.76 8.11
N LEU A 25 -3.88 6.87 8.71
CA LEU A 25 -5.28 7.09 9.09
C LEU A 25 -6.21 7.32 7.88
N ILE A 26 -5.86 6.77 6.72
CA ILE A 26 -6.72 6.75 5.53
C ILE A 26 -7.66 5.56 5.63
N ALA A 27 -8.97 5.82 5.48
CA ALA A 27 -9.99 4.79 5.52
C ALA A 27 -9.82 3.76 4.39
N ARG A 28 -10.10 2.49 4.69
CA ARG A 28 -9.95 1.36 3.76
C ARG A 28 -11.33 0.75 3.44
N PRO A 29 -11.63 0.37 2.18
CA PRO A 29 -10.84 0.62 0.98
C PRO A 29 -11.11 2.00 0.37
N GLN A 30 -10.14 2.56 -0.34
CA GLN A 30 -10.36 3.69 -1.27
C GLN A 30 -10.79 3.22 -2.66
N GLY A 31 -10.51 1.95 -3.00
CA GLY A 31 -10.86 1.31 -4.26
C GLY A 31 -11.92 0.22 -4.13
N VAL A 32 -11.85 -0.75 -5.04
CA VAL A 32 -12.74 -1.92 -5.06
C VAL A 32 -12.47 -2.82 -3.86
N ARG A 33 -11.22 -2.89 -3.42
CA ARG A 33 -10.76 -3.67 -2.26
C ARG A 33 -9.62 -2.93 -1.58
N ALA A 34 -9.31 -3.34 -0.36
CA ALA A 34 -8.16 -2.78 0.33
C ALA A 34 -6.86 -3.21 -0.35
N ASP A 35 -5.82 -2.42 -0.16
CA ASP A 35 -4.51 -2.72 -0.70
C ASP A 35 -3.75 -3.73 0.17
N ILE A 36 -2.79 -4.44 -0.42
CA ILE A 36 -1.89 -5.28 0.38
C ILE A 36 -0.74 -4.41 0.90
N GLY A 37 -0.61 -4.32 2.22
CA GLY A 37 0.44 -3.56 2.90
C GLY A 37 -0.08 -2.73 4.07
N ALA A 38 0.78 -1.84 4.57
CA ALA A 38 0.48 -0.92 5.67
C ALA A 38 -0.18 0.40 5.21
N TYR A 39 -0.17 0.68 3.92
CA TYR A 39 -0.66 1.91 3.31
C TYR A 39 -1.71 1.59 2.25
N GLU A 40 -2.73 2.43 2.16
CA GLU A 40 -3.73 2.43 1.11
C GLU A 40 -3.35 3.46 0.04
N TYR A 41 -3.69 3.18 -1.20
CA TYR A 41 -3.54 4.09 -2.32
C TYR A 41 -4.77 4.99 -2.42
N ASP A 42 -4.59 6.26 -2.09
CA ASP A 42 -5.56 7.33 -2.31
C ASP A 42 -5.07 8.26 -3.43
N GLU A 43 -5.91 8.46 -4.46
CA GLU A 43 -5.59 9.34 -5.59
C GLU A 43 -5.50 10.82 -5.21
N ASN A 44 -6.06 11.21 -4.06
CA ASN A 44 -6.09 12.58 -3.57
C ASN A 44 -4.91 12.92 -2.65
N THR A 45 -4.10 11.93 -2.26
CA THR A 45 -2.93 12.16 -1.40
C THR A 45 -1.65 12.29 -2.22
N PRO A 46 -0.70 13.16 -1.80
CA PRO A 46 0.60 13.24 -2.44
C PRO A 46 1.32 11.90 -2.42
N ARG A 47 1.68 11.39 -3.60
CA ARG A 47 2.33 10.08 -3.74
C ARG A 47 3.77 10.15 -3.24
N ASP A 48 4.20 9.11 -2.54
CA ASP A 48 5.63 8.88 -2.36
C ASP A 48 6.24 8.47 -3.71
N THR A 49 7.01 9.39 -4.30
CA THR A 49 7.71 9.18 -5.57
C THR A 49 9.21 8.97 -5.37
N LEU A 50 9.70 8.96 -4.13
CA LEU A 50 11.11 8.78 -3.85
C LEU A 50 11.42 7.27 -3.82
N ALA A 51 12.28 6.83 -4.73
CA ALA A 51 12.77 5.46 -4.68
C ALA A 51 13.52 5.23 -3.37
N PRO A 52 13.33 4.07 -2.71
CA PRO A 52 14.12 3.72 -1.54
C PRO A 52 15.61 3.66 -1.91
N ALA A 53 16.47 3.99 -0.95
CA ALA A 53 17.91 3.83 -1.14
C ALA A 53 18.25 2.37 -1.48
N ALA A 54 19.20 2.16 -2.39
CA ALA A 54 19.67 0.82 -2.72
C ALA A 54 20.16 0.10 -1.45
N PRO A 55 19.87 -1.22 -1.30
CA PRO A 55 20.29 -1.96 -0.12
C PRO A 55 21.82 -1.96 -0.02
N ALA A 56 22.35 -1.40 1.07
CA ALA A 56 23.80 -1.30 1.27
C ALA A 56 24.47 -2.62 1.67
N ASN A 57 23.69 -3.60 2.14
CA ASN A 57 24.19 -4.86 2.71
C ASN A 57 23.89 -6.08 1.83
N LEU A 58 23.52 -5.88 0.56
CA LEU A 58 23.36 -7.00 -0.37
C LEU A 58 24.74 -7.43 -0.89
N SER A 59 25.41 -8.33 -0.16
CA SER A 59 26.58 -9.02 -0.69
C SER A 59 26.11 -10.20 -1.54
N VAL A 60 26.27 -10.12 -2.85
CA VAL A 60 26.22 -11.31 -3.71
C VAL A 60 27.40 -12.22 -3.34
N GLN A 61 27.11 -13.42 -2.86
CA GLN A 61 28.10 -14.47 -2.62
C GLN A 61 28.50 -15.16 -3.93
#